data_AF-A0A4Q3X6K1-F1
#
_entry.id   AF-A0A4Q3X6K1-F1
#
_cell.length_a   1.000
_cell.length_b   1.000
_cell.length_c   1.000
_cell.angle_alpha   90.00
_cell.angle_beta   90.00
_cell.angle_gamma   90.00
#
_symmetry.space_group_name_H-M   'P 1'
#
loop_
_entity.id
_entity.type
_entity.pdbx_description
1 polymer ?
#
loop_
_entity_poly.entity_id
_entity_poly.type
_entity_poly.pdbx_seq_one_letter_code
_entity_poly.pdbx_strand_id
1 'polypeptide(L)'
;MITPEVVRELAMSLSGTEERDHCGIPSFRVRKIYATLWPDDNWVHLMLSPEMQHELIAESPGIFQQLPNKWGLNGATRVFLDQ
;
A
#
# COMPACT_ATOMS: atom_id res chain seq x y z
N MET A 1 8.20 -14.11 2.49
CA MET A 1 6.99 -14.10 1.66
C MET A 1 6.03 -13.14 2.32
N ILE A 2 5.69 -12.04 1.65
CA ILE A 2 4.78 -11.04 2.21
C ILE A 2 3.38 -11.32 1.66
N THR A 3 2.47 -11.80 2.51
CA THR A 3 1.07 -12.08 2.15
C THR A 3 0.15 -10.94 2.59
N PRO A 4 -1.12 -10.90 2.15
CA PRO A 4 -2.10 -9.92 2.64
C PRO A 4 -2.25 -9.90 4.17
N GLU A 5 -2.19 -11.04 4.83
CA GLU A 5 -2.24 -11.17 6.29
C GLU A 5 -1.02 -10.51 6.94
N VAL A 6 0.18 -10.76 6.41
CA VAL A 6 1.40 -10.11 6.90
C VAL A 6 1.31 -8.60 6.74
N VAL A 7 0.77 -8.09 5.62
CA VAL A 7 0.55 -6.65 5.44
C VAL A 7 -0.41 -6.10 6.49
N ARG A 8 -1.52 -6.80 6.75
CA ARG A 8 -2.48 -6.40 7.79
C ARG A 8 -1.83 -6.37 9.17
N GLU A 9 -1.08 -7.40 9.54
CA GLU A 9 -0.37 -7.46 10.82
C GLU A 9 0.64 -6.31 10.98
N LEU A 10 1.45 -6.06 9.94
CA LEU A 10 2.42 -4.97 9.94
C LEU A 10 1.75 -3.59 10.05
N ALA A 11 0.67 -3.35 9.30
CA ALA A 11 -0.09 -2.11 9.39
C ALA A 11 -0.67 -1.91 10.80
N MET A 12 -1.29 -2.96 11.37
CA MET A 12 -1.88 -2.90 12.70
C MET A 12 -0.84 -2.79 13.83
N SER A 13 0.43 -3.16 13.59
CA SER A 13 1.52 -2.95 14.54
C SER A 13 1.90 -1.48 14.74
N LEU A 14 1.55 -0.59 13.79
CA LEU A 14 1.80 0.83 13.89
C LEU A 14 0.81 1.49 14.86
N SER A 15 1.32 2.03 15.97
CA SER A 15 0.54 2.67 17.03
C SER A 15 -0.49 3.65 16.48
N GLY A 16 -1.75 3.44 16.86
CA GLY A 16 -2.86 4.30 16.45
C GLY A 16 -3.44 3.98 15.06
N THR A 17 -3.00 2.89 14.43
CA THR A 17 -3.65 2.40 13.20
C THR A 17 -5.03 1.84 13.49
N GLU A 18 -5.97 2.21 12.63
CA GLU A 18 -7.29 1.61 12.54
C GLU A 18 -7.45 0.97 11.15
N GLU A 19 -7.96 -0.26 11.12
CA GLU A 19 -8.51 -0.87 9.90
C GLU A 19 -9.97 -0.44 9.76
N ARG A 20 -10.33 0.13 8.61
CA ARG A 20 -11.72 0.53 8.29
C ARG A 20 -12.05 0.26 6.84
N ASP A 21 -13.34 0.07 6.57
CA ASP A 21 -13.85 0.02 5.22
C ASP A 21 -13.54 1.31 4.44
N HIS A 22 -13.14 1.12 3.19
CA HIS A 22 -13.06 2.17 2.19
C HIS A 22 -13.70 1.66 0.89
N CYS A 23 -15.03 1.79 0.81
CA CYS A 23 -15.82 1.37 -0.34
C CYS A 23 -15.72 -0.14 -0.62
N GLY A 24 -15.79 -0.96 0.42
CA GLY A 24 -15.68 -2.43 0.32
C GLY A 24 -14.24 -2.95 0.35
N ILE A 25 -13.24 -2.07 0.51
CA ILE A 25 -11.82 -2.43 0.50
C ILE A 25 -11.21 -2.11 1.87
N PRO A 26 -10.51 -3.07 2.51
CA PRO A 26 -9.80 -2.82 3.77
C PRO A 26 -8.76 -1.71 3.62
N SER A 27 -8.78 -0.74 4.53
CA SER A 27 -7.83 0.37 4.53
C SER A 27 -7.33 0.67 5.94
N PHE A 28 -6.06 1.05 6.02
CA PHE A 28 -5.34 1.31 7.26
C PHE A 28 -4.99 2.79 7.39
N ARG A 29 -5.30 3.36 8.55
CA ARG A 29 -5.20 4.81 8.78
C ARG A 29 -4.86 5.14 10.22
N VAL A 30 -4.15 6.25 10.43
CA VAL A 30 -4.00 6.88 11.75
C VAL A 30 -4.82 8.17 11.78
N ARG A 31 -4.42 9.16 10.97
CA ARG A 31 -5.23 10.36 10.66
C ARG A 31 -5.75 10.38 9.23
N LYS A 32 -4.97 9.79 8.32
CA LYS A 32 -5.26 9.63 6.90
C LYS A 32 -4.96 8.18 6.50
N ILE A 33 -5.58 7.72 5.43
CA ILE A 33 -5.28 6.40 4.85
C ILE A 33 -3.84 6.42 4.34
N TYR A 34 -3.05 5.44 4.77
CA TYR A 34 -1.69 5.24 4.28
C TYR A 34 -1.52 3.90 3.55
N ALA A 35 -2.42 2.93 3.81
CA ALA A 35 -2.46 1.67 3.08
C ALA A 35 -3.89 1.28 2.75
N THR A 36 -4.10 0.69 1.57
CA THR A 36 -5.37 0.06 1.17
C THR A 36 -5.03 -1.31 0.59
N LEU A 37 -5.65 -2.38 1.09
CA LEU A 37 -5.25 -3.77 0.82
C LEU A 37 -6.29 -4.47 -0.05
N TRP A 38 -5.84 -5.09 -1.13
CA TRP A 38 -6.64 -5.94 -2.01
C TRP A 38 -6.21 -7.40 -1.80
N PRO A 39 -6.82 -8.09 -0.82
CA PRO A 39 -6.37 -9.43 -0.42
C PRO A 39 -6.55 -10.45 -1.55
N ASP A 40 -7.66 -10.40 -2.27
CA ASP A 40 -7.95 -11.35 -3.36
C ASP A 40 -7.02 -11.19 -4.57
N ASP A 41 -6.53 -9.96 -4.78
CA ASP A 41 -5.66 -9.64 -5.90
C ASP A 41 -4.16 -9.69 -5.55
N ASN A 42 -3.80 -9.92 -4.28
CA ASN A 42 -2.42 -9.93 -3.77
C ASN A 42 -1.65 -8.63 -4.03
N TRP A 43 -2.25 -7.48 -3.74
CA TRP A 43 -1.53 -6.20 -3.73
C TRP A 43 -2.05 -5.22 -2.68
N VAL A 44 -1.21 -4.25 -2.35
CA VAL A 44 -1.54 -3.13 -1.46
C VAL A 44 -1.19 -1.81 -2.14
N HIS A 45 -2.03 -0.80 -2.00
CA HIS A 45 -1.64 0.58 -2.30
C HIS A 45 -1.05 1.22 -1.05
N LEU A 46 0.16 1.74 -1.16
CA LEU A 46 0.83 2.53 -0.12
C LEU A 46 0.92 3.99 -0.54
N MET A 47 0.73 4.88 0.44
CA MET A 47 0.98 6.31 0.27
C MET A 47 2.42 6.61 0.69
N LEU A 48 3.30 6.78 -0.30
CA LEU A 48 4.70 7.11 -0.10
C LEU A 48 4.96 8.59 -0.40
N SER A 49 6.15 9.10 -0.05
CA SER A 49 6.62 10.33 -0.68
C SER A 49 6.92 10.05 -2.17
N PRO A 50 6.74 11.03 -3.08
CA PRO A 50 7.10 10.85 -4.49
C PRO A 50 8.58 10.45 -4.70
N GLU A 51 9.46 10.96 -3.84
CA GLU A 51 10.89 10.60 -3.82
C GLU A 51 11.10 9.11 -3.53
N MET A 52 10.54 8.61 -2.41
CA MET A 52 10.63 7.20 -2.03
C MET A 52 9.95 6.28 -3.04
N GLN A 53 8.81 6.70 -3.60
CA GLN A 53 8.15 5.97 -4.68
C GLN A 53 9.08 5.79 -5.89
N HIS A 54 9.74 6.87 -6.33
CA HIS A 54 10.65 6.83 -7.48
C HIS A 54 11.85 5.91 -7.21
N GLU A 55 12.46 6.01 -6.03
CA GLU A 55 13.58 5.15 -5.63
C GLU A 55 13.20 3.66 -5.62
N LEU A 56 12.08 3.31 -4.97
CA LEU A 56 11.62 1.92 -4.89
C LEU A 56 11.21 1.33 -6.24
N ILE A 57 10.59 2.12 -7.12
CA ILE A 57 10.26 1.67 -8.48
C ILE A 57 11.54 1.44 -9.29
N ALA A 58 12.55 2.31 -9.15
CA ALA A 58 13.82 2.14 -9.85
C ALA A 58 14.58 0.89 -9.35
N GLU A 59 14.54 0.63 -8.04
CA GLU A 59 15.20 -0.53 -7.42
C GLU A 59 14.48 -1.85 -7.72
N SER A 60 13.15 -1.86 -7.73
CA SER A 60 12.35 -3.08 -7.81
C SER A 60 11.06 -2.89 -8.65
N PRO A 61 11.16 -2.67 -9.97
CA PRO A 61 10.02 -2.35 -10.83
C PRO A 61 9.02 -3.49 -11.02
N GLY A 62 9.38 -4.73 -10.65
CA GLY A 62 8.46 -5.87 -10.61
C GLY A 62 7.58 -5.92 -9.36
N ILE A 63 7.94 -5.17 -8.32
CA ILE A 63 7.25 -5.15 -7.02
C ILE A 63 6.48 -3.84 -6.85
N PHE A 64 7.09 -2.72 -7.23
CA PHE A 64 6.52 -1.39 -7.07
C PHE A 64 6.06 -0.82 -8.41
N GLN A 65 4.84 -0.29 -8.43
CA GLN A 65 4.25 0.35 -9.59
C GLN A 65 3.55 1.66 -9.19
N GLN A 66 3.91 2.77 -9.84
CA GLN A 66 3.15 4.01 -9.74
C GLN A 66 1.76 3.84 -10.35
N LEU A 67 0.72 4.33 -9.68
CA LEU A 67 -0.62 4.32 -10.28
C LEU A 67 -0.69 5.26 -11.50
N PRO A 68 -1.39 4.88 -12.58
CA PRO A 68 -1.50 5.70 -13.78
C PRO A 68 -2.57 6.81 -13.63
N ASN A 69 -2.49 7.60 -12.55
CA ASN A 69 -3.43 8.67 -12.25
C ASN A 69 -2.79 9.75 -11.34
N LYS A 70 -3.58 10.79 -11.00
CA LYS A 70 -3.12 11.89 -10.13
C LYS A 70 -2.68 11.42 -8.73
N TRP A 71 -3.22 10.33 -8.21
CA TRP A 71 -2.80 9.78 -6.92
C TRP A 71 -1.41 9.18 -7.04
N GLY A 72 -1.13 8.47 -8.14
CA GLY A 72 0.20 7.94 -8.42
C GLY A 72 1.27 9.02 -8.47
N LEU A 73 0.98 10.14 -9.15
CA LEU A 73 1.87 11.31 -9.18
C LEU A 73 2.12 11.93 -7.78
N ASN A 74 1.25 11.65 -6.81
CA ASN A 74 1.37 12.10 -5.42
C ASN A 74 1.80 10.96 -4.47
N GLY A 75 2.48 9.93 -4.99
CA GLY A 75 3.08 8.87 -4.18
C GLY A 75 2.22 7.64 -3.91
N ALA A 76 0.99 7.56 -4.45
CA ALA A 76 0.20 6.34 -4.38
C ALA A 76 0.83 5.23 -5.21
N THR A 77 1.29 4.18 -4.54
CA THR A 77 2.13 3.13 -5.12
C THR A 77 1.48 1.79 -4.91
N ARG A 78 1.28 1.03 -5.99
CA ARG A 78 0.91 -0.38 -5.90
C ARG A 78 2.14 -1.21 -5.59
N VAL A 79 2.01 -2.08 -4.59
CA VAL A 79 3.00 -3.06 -4.18
C VAL A 79 2.40 -4.45 -4.39
N PHE A 80 3.01 -5.23 -5.29
CA PHE A 80 2.63 -6.62 -5.51
C PHE A 80 3.15 -7.50 -4.37
N LEU A 81 2.29 -8.38 -3.87
CA LEU A 81 2.58 -9.29 -2.76
C LEU A 81 2.90 -10.67 -3.32
N ASP A 82 3.62 -11.48 -2.54
CA ASP A 82 3.84 -12.88 -2.88
C ASP A 82 2.57 -13.70 -2.67
N GLN A 83 2.42 -14.81 -3.42
CA GLN A 83 1.40 -15.83 -3.17
C GLN A 83 1.84 -16.82 -2.10
#